data_AF-A0A7X8SED2-F1
#
_entry.id   AF-A0A7X8SED2-F1
#
_cell.length_a   1.000
_cell.length_b   1.000
_cell.length_c   1.000
_cell.angle_alpha   90.00
_cell.angle_beta   90.00
_cell.angle_gamma   90.00
#
_symmetry.space_group_name_H-M   'P 1'
#
loop_
_entity.id
_entity.type
_entity.pdbx_description
1 polymer ?
#
loop_
_entity_poly.entity_id
_entity_poly.type
_entity_poly.pdbx_seq_one_letter_code
_entity_poly.pdbx_strand_id
1 'polypeptide(L)'
;MSNELVISDQSLQVAGDDLRAGVGVGSSISDAPIEALPVEESRSQMLATSEGEKFVYGLERMGGFKTHIQRVQSAVAGMMADLGSERDQRAFMARFDNDLPEPVRYGLYEQIVIGLPTFSTPVSDEDFAKFTAGGEVGRNLAAEWGSMARENIYIIWMRMNYLKARIGNDGMRIFVGWFERLPTRSQSRILKFIATGK
;
A
#
# COMPACT_ATOMS: atom_id res chain seq x y z
N MET A 1 8.25 28.43 -5.86
CA MET A 1 8.05 27.57 -4.67
C MET A 1 8.40 26.15 -5.08
N SER A 2 9.63 25.75 -4.80
CA SER A 2 10.24 24.52 -5.29
C SER A 2 9.88 23.36 -4.37
N ASN A 3 9.22 22.32 -4.90
CA ASN A 3 8.94 21.07 -4.19
C ASN A 3 10.06 20.08 -4.49
N GLU A 4 11.11 20.11 -3.67
CA GLU A 4 12.14 19.07 -3.65
C GLU A 4 11.65 17.88 -2.84
N LEU A 5 11.29 16.80 -3.54
CA LEU A 5 11.29 15.45 -2.99
C LEU A 5 12.65 14.85 -3.35
N VAL A 6 13.68 15.32 -2.66
CA VAL A 6 15.05 14.83 -2.76
C VAL A 6 15.11 13.51 -1.98
N ILE A 7 15.11 12.39 -2.72
CA ILE A 7 15.47 11.08 -2.19
C ILE A 7 17.00 11.00 -2.23
N SER A 8 17.64 11.53 -1.19
CA SER A 8 19.10 11.39 -0.99
C SER A 8 19.39 10.27 -0.01
N ASP A 9 19.94 9.19 -0.56
CA ASP A 9 21.14 8.48 -0.12
C ASP A 9 21.73 8.94 1.23
N GLN A 10 21.26 8.35 2.35
CA GLN A 10 21.95 8.26 3.65
C GLN A 10 20.97 7.71 4.70
N SER A 11 21.06 6.42 5.05
CA SER A 11 20.72 5.88 6.39
C SER A 11 20.91 4.36 6.42
N LEU A 12 22.17 3.92 6.26
CA LEU A 12 22.61 2.59 6.69
C LEU A 12 23.43 2.80 7.96
N GLN A 13 22.83 2.52 9.12
CA GLN A 13 23.47 1.91 10.30
C GLN A 13 22.54 2.00 11.52
N VAL A 14 22.64 0.95 12.35
CA VAL A 14 22.24 0.82 13.77
C VAL A 14 20.97 0.00 14.07
N ALA A 15 21.25 -1.18 14.65
CA ALA A 15 20.53 -1.95 15.69
C ALA A 15 19.10 -2.43 15.40
N GLY A 16 18.70 -3.65 15.76
CA GLY A 16 19.22 -4.54 16.80
C GLY A 16 18.09 -4.80 17.79
N ASP A 17 17.64 -6.06 17.81
CA ASP A 17 16.89 -6.82 18.81
C ASP A 17 15.71 -6.21 19.61
N ASP A 18 14.75 -7.11 19.84
CA ASP A 18 13.64 -7.08 20.81
C ASP A 18 12.38 -6.26 20.48
N LEU A 19 11.31 -6.96 20.05
CA LEU A 19 10.12 -7.20 20.89
C LEU A 19 9.03 -7.97 20.12
N ARG A 20 8.77 -9.20 20.58
CA ARG A 20 7.64 -10.06 20.20
C ARG A 20 6.38 -9.63 20.93
N ALA A 21 5.35 -9.25 20.18
CA ALA A 21 3.92 -9.37 20.54
C ALA A 21 3.16 -9.15 19.22
N GLY A 22 2.23 -9.96 18.73
CA GLY A 22 1.54 -11.13 19.25
C GLY A 22 0.27 -11.24 18.40
N VAL A 23 0.28 -12.07 17.35
CA VAL A 23 -0.93 -12.45 16.61
C VAL A 23 -1.08 -13.96 16.77
N GLY A 24 -2.18 -14.36 17.39
CA GLY A 24 -2.51 -15.76 17.67
C GLY A 24 -2.60 -16.57 16.38
N VAL A 25 -1.69 -17.52 16.22
CA VAL A 25 -1.72 -18.53 15.16
C VAL A 25 -2.76 -19.57 15.55
N GLY A 26 -3.96 -19.44 14.99
CA GLY A 26 -4.90 -20.55 14.90
C GLY A 26 -4.36 -21.60 13.93
N SER A 27 -3.99 -22.75 14.47
CA SER A 27 -3.43 -23.90 13.77
C SER A 27 -4.40 -24.51 12.75
N SER A 28 -4.11 -24.31 11.46
CA SER A 28 -4.36 -25.24 10.36
C SER A 28 -3.60 -24.71 9.14
N ILE A 29 -2.61 -25.47 8.65
CA ILE A 29 -1.95 -25.18 7.37
C ILE A 29 -2.96 -25.58 6.28
N SER A 30 -3.93 -24.72 5.97
CA SER A 30 -4.77 -24.91 4.78
C SER A 30 -4.03 -24.37 3.56
N ASP A 31 -3.97 -25.11 2.45
CA ASP A 31 -3.46 -24.65 1.14
C ASP A 31 -4.47 -23.72 0.43
N ALA A 32 -5.15 -22.87 1.19
CA ALA A 32 -6.18 -21.97 0.67
C ALA A 32 -5.57 -20.58 0.44
N PRO A 33 -5.96 -19.88 -0.65
CA PRO A 33 -5.67 -18.45 -0.82
C PRO A 33 -5.99 -17.70 0.47
N ILE A 34 -5.25 -16.63 0.78
CA ILE A 34 -5.52 -15.80 1.96
C ILE A 34 -6.97 -15.35 1.90
N GLU A 35 -7.80 -15.96 2.71
CA GLU A 35 -9.24 -15.76 2.69
C GLU A 35 -9.55 -14.47 3.43
N ALA A 36 -10.44 -13.67 2.84
CA ALA A 36 -10.89 -12.44 3.48
C ALA A 36 -11.65 -12.78 4.77
N LEU A 37 -11.29 -12.12 5.87
CA LEU A 37 -12.02 -12.25 7.12
C LEU A 37 -13.50 -11.87 6.93
N PRO A 38 -14.44 -12.54 7.61
CA PRO A 38 -15.83 -12.09 7.67
C PRO A 38 -15.93 -10.62 8.09
N VAL A 39 -16.92 -9.91 7.55
CA VAL A 39 -17.10 -8.47 7.79
C VAL A 39 -17.20 -8.14 9.28
N GLU A 40 -18.00 -8.89 10.04
CA GLU A 40 -18.19 -8.64 11.47
C GLU A 40 -16.93 -8.96 12.29
N GLU A 41 -16.15 -9.95 11.87
CA GLU A 41 -14.87 -10.25 12.50
C GLU A 41 -13.85 -9.14 12.23
N SER A 42 -13.77 -8.67 10.97
CA SER A 42 -12.93 -7.52 10.59
C SER A 42 -13.30 -6.28 11.40
N ARG A 43 -14.61 -6.01 11.57
CA ARG A 43 -15.12 -4.91 12.39
C ARG A 43 -14.68 -5.07 13.84
N SER A 44 -14.91 -6.24 14.43
CA SER A 44 -14.57 -6.52 15.83
C SER A 44 -13.07 -6.37 16.09
N GLN A 45 -12.22 -6.83 15.17
CA GLN A 45 -10.77 -6.70 15.30
C GLN A 45 -10.32 -5.24 15.19
N MET A 46 -10.87 -4.46 14.25
CA MET A 46 -10.53 -3.05 14.10
C MET A 46 -11.02 -2.20 15.29
N LEU A 47 -12.18 -2.51 15.85
CA LEU A 47 -12.71 -1.81 17.04
C LEU A 47 -11.89 -2.08 18.32
N ALA A 48 -10.95 -3.02 18.30
CA ALA A 48 -10.09 -3.30 19.46
C ALA A 48 -9.04 -2.21 19.71
N THR A 49 -8.80 -1.31 18.75
CA THR A 49 -7.85 -0.21 18.88
C THR A 49 -8.49 1.14 18.57
N SER A 50 -7.93 2.21 19.12
CA SER A 50 -8.44 3.58 18.89
C SER A 50 -8.28 4.03 17.43
N GLU A 51 -7.24 3.55 16.74
CA GLU A 51 -7.02 3.86 15.32
C GLU A 51 -7.98 3.09 14.42
N GLY A 52 -8.23 1.81 14.74
CA GLY A 52 -9.21 1.02 14.00
C GLY A 52 -10.64 1.49 14.24
N GLU A 53 -10.97 1.96 15.45
CA GLU A 53 -12.25 2.60 15.74
C GLU A 53 -12.49 3.85 14.86
N LYS A 54 -11.50 4.75 14.76
CA LYS A 54 -11.57 5.92 13.87
C LYS A 54 -11.78 5.51 12.41
N PHE A 55 -11.06 4.48 11.96
CA PHE A 55 -11.19 3.96 10.59
C PHE A 55 -12.59 3.39 10.33
N VAL A 56 -13.11 2.54 11.23
CA VAL A 56 -14.46 1.96 11.13
C VAL A 56 -15.52 3.07 11.04
N TYR A 57 -15.49 4.06 11.94
CA TYR A 57 -16.42 5.18 11.88
C TYR A 57 -16.27 6.02 10.61
N GLY A 58 -15.04 6.20 10.12
CA GLY A 58 -14.78 6.86 8.84
C GLY A 58 -15.49 6.15 7.69
N LEU A 59 -15.36 4.83 7.61
CA LEU A 59 -16.05 4.02 6.59
C LEU A 59 -17.58 4.08 6.72
N GLU A 60 -18.11 4.02 7.95
CA GLU A 60 -19.56 4.13 8.16
C GLU A 60 -20.11 5.46 7.63
N ARG A 61 -19.39 6.57 7.86
CA ARG A 61 -19.78 7.89 7.36
C ARG A 61 -19.70 8.03 5.83
N MET A 62 -18.88 7.22 5.18
CA MET A 62 -18.70 7.22 3.72
C MET A 62 -19.67 6.29 2.97
N GLY A 63 -20.68 5.73 3.64
CA GLY A 63 -21.67 4.84 3.00
C GLY A 63 -21.62 3.38 3.47
N GLY A 64 -20.99 3.12 4.61
CA GLY A 64 -21.12 1.86 5.32
C GLY A 64 -19.83 1.06 5.40
N PHE A 65 -19.49 0.58 6.60
CA PHE A 65 -18.28 -0.23 6.83
C PHE A 65 -18.24 -1.48 5.97
N LYS A 66 -19.36 -2.22 5.90
CA LYS A 66 -19.46 -3.48 5.14
C LYS A 66 -19.07 -3.32 3.68
N THR A 67 -19.62 -2.32 3.00
CA THR A 67 -19.36 -2.06 1.58
C THR A 67 -17.88 -1.77 1.34
N HIS A 68 -17.30 -0.91 2.18
CA HIS A 68 -15.94 -0.45 2.01
C HIS A 68 -14.89 -1.51 2.38
N ILE A 69 -15.10 -2.28 3.45
CA ILE A 69 -14.16 -3.35 3.82
C ILE A 69 -14.15 -4.47 2.77
N GLN A 70 -15.30 -4.84 2.20
CA GLN A 70 -15.38 -5.82 1.13
C GLN A 70 -14.64 -5.35 -0.12
N ARG A 71 -14.71 -4.04 -0.43
CA ARG A 71 -13.95 -3.44 -1.53
C ARG A 71 -12.44 -3.51 -1.27
N VAL A 72 -11.99 -3.18 -0.04
CA VAL A 72 -10.58 -3.30 0.35
C VAL A 72 -10.10 -4.73 0.20
N GLN A 73 -10.83 -5.69 0.78
CA GLN A 73 -10.50 -7.11 0.73
C GLN A 73 -10.43 -7.64 -0.71
N SER A 74 -11.39 -7.27 -1.57
CA SER A 74 -11.40 -7.67 -2.98
C SER A 74 -10.22 -7.09 -3.76
N ALA A 75 -9.89 -5.82 -3.52
CA ALA A 75 -8.77 -5.16 -4.17
C ALA A 75 -7.42 -5.75 -3.74
N VAL A 76 -7.26 -6.03 -2.44
CA VAL A 76 -6.06 -6.72 -1.91
C VAL A 76 -5.98 -8.13 -2.49
N ALA A 77 -7.07 -8.91 -2.48
CA ALA A 77 -7.06 -10.26 -3.05
C ALA A 77 -6.64 -10.26 -4.53
N GLY A 78 -7.15 -9.32 -5.34
CA GLY A 78 -6.73 -9.13 -6.72
C GLY A 78 -5.23 -8.80 -6.85
N MET A 79 -4.71 -7.92 -5.99
CA MET A 79 -3.28 -7.60 -5.95
C MET A 79 -2.43 -8.84 -5.61
N MET A 80 -2.88 -9.63 -4.63
CA MET A 80 -2.18 -10.82 -4.13
C MET A 80 -2.14 -11.96 -5.16
N ALA A 81 -3.15 -12.10 -6.01
CA ALA A 81 -3.22 -13.15 -7.03
C ALA A 81 -1.99 -13.16 -7.97
N ASP A 82 -1.40 -11.99 -8.24
CA ASP A 82 -0.25 -11.86 -9.15
C ASP A 82 1.11 -11.81 -8.44
N LEU A 83 1.13 -11.79 -7.10
CA LEU A 83 2.35 -11.68 -6.30
C LEU A 83 3.18 -12.97 -6.29
N GLY A 84 2.58 -14.12 -6.56
CA GLY A 84 3.28 -15.40 -6.68
C GLY A 84 2.56 -16.53 -5.97
N SER A 85 3.35 -17.47 -5.44
CA SER A 85 2.83 -18.63 -4.71
C SER A 85 2.16 -18.20 -3.41
N GLU A 86 1.35 -19.07 -2.82
CA GLU A 86 0.71 -18.82 -1.52
C GLU A 86 1.73 -18.50 -0.42
N ARG A 87 2.91 -19.12 -0.46
CA ARG A 87 4.02 -18.82 0.44
C ARG A 87 4.48 -17.37 0.31
N ASP A 88 4.58 -16.86 -0.92
CA ASP A 88 4.96 -15.47 -1.19
C ASP A 88 3.88 -14.52 -0.70
N GLN A 89 2.61 -14.88 -0.91
CA GLN A 89 1.47 -14.09 -0.46
C GLN A 89 1.42 -13.99 1.08
N ARG A 90 1.60 -15.11 1.79
CA ARG A 90 1.68 -15.14 3.27
C ARG A 90 2.85 -14.34 3.79
N ALA A 91 4.02 -14.49 3.17
CA ALA A 91 5.21 -13.74 3.56
C ALA A 91 5.01 -12.23 3.36
N PHE A 92 4.33 -11.83 2.28
CA PHE A 92 3.98 -10.44 2.03
C PHE A 92 3.01 -9.90 3.09
N MET A 93 1.91 -10.61 3.37
CA MET A 93 0.93 -10.19 4.37
C MET A 93 1.52 -10.12 5.78
N ALA A 94 2.33 -11.11 6.16
CA ALA A 94 3.03 -11.08 7.44
C ALA A 94 3.99 -9.89 7.56
N ARG A 95 4.73 -9.54 6.50
CA ARG A 95 5.58 -8.33 6.49
C ARG A 95 4.73 -7.07 6.55
N PHE A 96 3.62 -7.02 5.83
CA PHE A 96 2.71 -5.87 5.84
C PHE A 96 2.16 -5.62 7.25
N ASP A 97 1.68 -6.67 7.94
CA ASP A 97 1.08 -6.54 9.26
C ASP A 97 2.10 -6.28 10.38
N ASN A 98 3.32 -6.82 10.28
CA ASN A 98 4.35 -6.63 11.30
C ASN A 98 5.15 -5.33 11.12
N ASP A 99 5.43 -4.92 9.89
CA ASP A 99 6.33 -3.78 9.63
C ASP A 99 5.57 -2.44 9.57
N LEU A 100 4.27 -2.45 9.26
CA LEU A 100 3.49 -1.23 9.13
C LEU A 100 2.58 -1.00 10.34
N PRO A 101 2.71 0.15 11.03
CA PRO A 101 1.82 0.47 12.12
C PRO A 101 0.40 0.76 11.60
N GLU A 102 -0.59 0.56 12.48
CA GLU A 102 -2.01 0.68 12.14
C GLU A 102 -2.40 1.98 11.42
N PRO A 103 -1.96 3.19 11.84
CA PRO A 103 -2.27 4.42 11.12
C PRO A 103 -1.86 4.39 9.64
N VAL A 104 -0.74 3.72 9.34
CA VAL A 104 -0.24 3.59 7.97
C VAL A 104 -1.06 2.55 7.20
N ARG A 105 -1.35 1.39 7.81
CA ARG A 105 -2.19 0.35 7.20
C ARG A 105 -3.59 0.88 6.88
N TYR A 106 -4.24 1.55 7.82
CA TYR A 106 -5.57 2.14 7.61
C TYR A 106 -5.53 3.29 6.59
N GLY A 107 -4.49 4.12 6.58
CA GLY A 107 -4.29 5.11 5.53
C GLY A 107 -4.23 4.49 4.13
N LEU A 108 -3.57 3.35 3.97
CA LEU A 108 -3.54 2.60 2.71
C LEU A 108 -4.93 2.05 2.33
N TYR A 109 -5.68 1.50 3.30
CA TYR A 109 -7.04 1.02 3.05
C TYR A 109 -7.99 2.14 2.63
N GLU A 110 -7.89 3.32 3.26
CA GLU A 110 -8.65 4.50 2.85
C GLU A 110 -8.36 4.90 1.40
N GLN A 111 -7.09 4.84 0.95
CA GLN A 111 -6.76 5.12 -0.46
C GLN A 111 -7.39 4.11 -1.43
N ILE A 112 -7.65 2.87 -1.00
CA ILE A 112 -8.36 1.88 -1.81
C ILE A 112 -9.86 2.22 -1.87
N VAL A 113 -10.43 2.63 -0.75
CA VAL A 113 -11.84 3.02 -0.63
C VAL A 113 -12.15 4.26 -1.47
N ILE A 114 -11.30 5.28 -1.41
CA ILE A 114 -11.42 6.51 -2.22
C ILE A 114 -11.39 6.17 -3.71
N GLY A 115 -10.53 5.22 -4.10
CA GLY A 115 -10.40 4.76 -5.48
C GLY A 115 -9.46 5.63 -6.31
N LEU A 116 -9.55 5.47 -7.63
CA LEU A 116 -8.73 6.24 -8.56
C LEU A 116 -9.26 7.66 -8.75
N PRO A 117 -8.39 8.65 -8.98
CA PRO A 117 -8.82 9.99 -9.32
C PRO A 117 -9.58 9.99 -10.65
N THR A 118 -10.64 10.80 -10.73
CA THR A 118 -11.48 10.92 -11.93
C THR A 118 -10.80 11.69 -13.06
N PHE A 119 -9.81 12.53 -12.72
CA PHE A 119 -9.07 13.34 -13.67
C PHE A 119 -7.57 13.17 -13.45
N SER A 120 -6.86 13.01 -14.56
CA SER A 120 -5.42 12.86 -14.61
C SER A 120 -4.84 13.82 -15.65
N THR A 121 -3.69 14.41 -15.33
CA THR A 121 -2.90 15.18 -16.29
C THR A 121 -1.57 14.47 -16.46
N PRO A 122 -1.16 14.08 -17.68
CA PRO A 122 0.14 13.45 -17.90
C PRO A 122 1.28 14.27 -17.30
N VAL A 123 2.24 13.61 -16.66
CA VAL A 123 3.41 14.30 -16.10
C VAL A 123 4.32 14.91 -17.17
N SER A 124 5.06 15.95 -16.77
CA SER A 124 6.08 16.60 -17.60
C SER A 124 7.23 15.65 -17.97
N ASP A 125 8.06 16.04 -18.93
CA ASP A 125 9.27 15.27 -19.31
C ASP A 125 10.25 15.14 -18.15
N GLU A 126 10.42 16.22 -17.38
CA GLU A 126 11.28 16.25 -16.21
C GLU A 126 10.81 15.23 -15.15
N ASP A 127 9.50 15.19 -14.92
CA ASP A 127 8.89 14.30 -13.96
C ASP A 127 8.91 12.84 -14.40
N PHE A 128 8.69 12.59 -15.69
CA PHE A 128 8.88 11.27 -16.28
C PHE A 128 10.33 10.79 -16.12
N ALA A 129 11.31 11.67 -16.34
CA ALA A 129 12.72 11.37 -16.14
C ALA A 129 13.05 11.08 -14.66
N LYS A 130 12.48 11.83 -13.71
CA LYS A 130 12.63 11.54 -12.27
C LYS A 130 12.12 10.16 -11.89
N PHE A 131 10.94 9.77 -12.37
CA PHE A 131 10.37 8.45 -12.07
C PHE A 131 11.24 7.31 -12.61
N THR A 132 11.74 7.45 -13.85
CA THR A 132 12.58 6.42 -14.50
C THR A 132 14.02 6.40 -13.96
N ALA A 133 14.52 7.51 -13.43
CA ALA A 133 15.80 7.55 -12.72
C ALA A 133 15.74 6.85 -11.36
N GLY A 134 14.56 6.76 -10.74
CA GLY A 134 14.34 6.19 -9.40
C GLY A 134 14.59 4.68 -9.25
N GLY A 135 14.95 3.96 -10.31
CA GLY A 135 15.36 2.56 -10.24
C GLY A 135 14.88 1.70 -11.39
N GLU A 136 15.21 0.41 -11.34
CA GLU A 136 14.81 -0.57 -12.36
C GLU A 136 13.29 -0.72 -12.46
N VAL A 137 12.59 -0.74 -11.31
CA VAL A 137 11.13 -0.80 -11.24
C VAL A 137 10.48 0.32 -12.07
N GLY A 138 10.93 1.55 -11.87
CA GLY A 138 10.38 2.72 -12.57
C GLY A 138 10.58 2.64 -14.08
N ARG A 139 11.78 2.25 -14.53
CA ARG A 139 12.07 2.05 -15.97
C ARG A 139 11.23 0.95 -16.59
N ASN A 140 11.15 -0.20 -15.94
CA ASN A 140 10.39 -1.36 -16.44
C ASN A 140 8.91 -1.03 -16.55
N LEU A 141 8.33 -0.36 -15.55
CA LEU A 141 6.94 0.07 -15.59
C LEU A 141 6.68 1.12 -16.68
N ALA A 142 7.57 2.10 -16.84
CA ALA A 142 7.42 3.11 -17.88
C ALA A 142 7.48 2.50 -19.29
N ALA A 143 8.37 1.54 -19.51
CA ALA A 143 8.45 0.78 -20.75
C ALA A 143 7.20 -0.07 -20.99
N GLU A 144 6.73 -0.77 -19.95
CA GLU A 144 5.53 -1.63 -20.02
C GLU A 144 4.25 -0.83 -20.33
N TRP A 145 4.06 0.33 -19.69
CA TRP A 145 2.86 1.15 -19.89
C TRP A 145 2.87 1.94 -21.20
N GLY A 146 4.02 2.12 -21.83
CA GLY A 146 4.15 2.83 -23.10
C GLY A 146 3.52 4.22 -23.06
N SER A 147 2.53 4.48 -23.92
CA SER A 147 1.85 5.78 -24.01
C SER A 147 1.12 6.17 -22.72
N MET A 148 0.70 5.21 -21.89
CA MET A 148 -0.03 5.47 -20.64
C MET A 148 0.90 5.77 -19.46
N ALA A 149 2.23 5.64 -19.64
CA ALA A 149 3.17 5.74 -18.54
C ALA A 149 3.10 7.07 -17.79
N ARG A 150 2.98 8.19 -18.52
CA ARG A 150 2.92 9.53 -17.92
C ARG A 150 1.67 9.75 -17.08
N GLU A 151 0.55 9.20 -17.52
CA GLU A 151 -0.71 9.27 -16.77
C GLU A 151 -0.64 8.40 -15.52
N ASN A 152 -0.13 7.17 -15.64
CA ASN A 152 0.03 6.25 -14.51
C ASN A 152 0.98 6.82 -13.44
N ILE A 153 2.08 7.44 -13.85
CA ILE A 153 3.01 8.12 -12.93
C ILE A 153 2.32 9.26 -12.19
N TYR A 154 1.51 10.06 -12.88
CA TYR A 154 0.73 11.13 -12.26
C TYR A 154 -0.21 10.58 -11.18
N ILE A 155 -0.96 9.52 -11.51
CA ILE A 155 -1.89 8.88 -10.56
C ILE A 155 -1.14 8.35 -9.34
N ILE A 156 0.02 7.72 -9.53
CA ILE A 156 0.87 7.26 -8.43
C ILE A 156 1.22 8.41 -7.49
N TRP A 157 1.79 9.49 -8.02
CA TRP A 157 2.21 10.61 -7.18
C TRP A 157 1.05 11.31 -6.51
N MET A 158 -0.09 11.46 -7.18
CA MET A 158 -1.29 12.01 -6.56
C MET A 158 -1.74 11.16 -5.36
N ARG A 159 -1.86 9.84 -5.54
CA ARG A 159 -2.27 8.94 -4.45
C ARG A 159 -1.23 8.88 -3.33
N MET A 160 0.05 8.97 -3.65
CA MET A 160 1.12 9.08 -2.63
C MET A 160 1.06 10.41 -1.88
N ASN A 161 0.72 11.52 -2.53
CA ASN A 161 0.51 12.80 -1.86
C ASN A 161 -0.71 12.76 -0.94
N TYR A 162 -1.81 12.12 -1.35
CA TYR A 162 -2.99 11.92 -0.50
C TYR A 162 -2.69 11.00 0.68
N LEU A 163 -1.95 9.92 0.45
CA LEU A 163 -1.49 9.05 1.52
C LEU A 163 -0.63 9.84 2.52
N LYS A 164 0.37 10.59 2.04
CA LYS A 164 1.24 11.43 2.87
C LYS A 164 0.45 12.47 3.67
N ALA A 165 -0.55 13.11 3.07
CA ALA A 165 -1.44 14.04 3.77
C ALA A 165 -2.23 13.34 4.89
N ARG A 166 -2.55 12.06 4.71
CA ARG A 166 -3.30 11.25 5.68
C ARG A 166 -2.46 10.67 6.83
N ILE A 167 -1.24 10.21 6.54
CA ILE A 167 -0.38 9.49 7.50
C ILE A 167 0.80 10.35 8.01
N GLY A 168 0.95 11.56 7.48
CA GLY A 168 2.02 12.48 7.83
C GLY A 168 3.39 12.09 7.26
N ASN A 169 4.39 12.93 7.51
CA ASN A 169 5.76 12.70 7.04
C ASN A 169 6.38 11.44 7.67
N ASP A 170 6.14 11.21 8.96
CA ASP A 170 6.70 10.04 9.66
C ASP A 170 6.07 8.73 9.17
N GLY A 171 4.74 8.69 9.01
CA GLY A 171 4.07 7.53 8.42
C GLY A 171 4.55 7.27 7.00
N MET A 172 4.74 8.33 6.20
CA MET A 172 5.24 8.19 4.83
C MET A 172 6.68 7.65 4.81
N ARG A 173 7.54 8.09 5.73
CA ARG A 173 8.90 7.56 5.86
C ARG A 173 8.90 6.06 6.21
N ILE A 174 8.01 5.64 7.10
CA ILE A 174 7.82 4.21 7.44
C ILE A 174 7.34 3.43 6.20
N PHE A 175 6.34 3.95 5.50
CA PHE A 175 5.81 3.32 4.28
C PHE A 175 6.87 3.16 3.20
N VAL A 176 7.63 4.22 2.89
CA VAL A 176 8.71 4.20 1.90
C VAL A 176 9.77 3.19 2.29
N GLY A 177 10.24 3.23 3.55
CA GLY A 177 11.24 2.28 4.04
C GLY A 177 10.77 0.82 4.00
N TRP A 178 9.49 0.55 4.23
CA TRP A 178 8.90 -0.78 4.04
C TRP A 178 8.87 -1.17 2.56
N PHE A 179 8.38 -0.27 1.69
CA PHE A 179 8.22 -0.52 0.26
C PHE A 179 9.57 -0.83 -0.42
N GLU A 180 10.62 -0.07 -0.11
CA GLU A 180 11.96 -0.24 -0.69
C GLU A 180 12.62 -1.58 -0.33
N ARG A 181 12.23 -2.20 0.79
CA ARG A 181 12.71 -3.54 1.20
C ARG A 181 12.02 -4.69 0.48
N LEU A 182 10.94 -4.42 -0.25
CA LEU A 182 10.22 -5.46 -0.99
C LEU A 182 11.00 -5.89 -2.23
N PRO A 183 10.85 -7.15 -2.69
CA PRO A 183 11.37 -7.56 -3.99
C PRO A 183 10.83 -6.70 -5.13
N THR A 184 11.63 -6.49 -6.18
CA THR A 184 11.28 -5.71 -7.39
C THR A 184 9.90 -6.08 -7.93
N ARG A 185 9.56 -7.38 -7.99
CA ARG A 185 8.26 -7.87 -8.43
C ARG A 185 7.10 -7.30 -7.59
N SER A 186 7.24 -7.32 -6.27
CA SER A 186 6.21 -6.80 -5.35
C SER A 186 6.10 -5.29 -5.43
N GLN A 187 7.23 -4.58 -5.55
CA GLN A 187 7.24 -3.14 -5.78
C GLN A 187 6.50 -2.76 -7.06
N SER A 188 6.82 -3.42 -8.19
CA SER A 188 6.12 -3.23 -9.46
C SER A 188 4.62 -3.50 -9.33
N ARG A 189 4.22 -4.57 -8.62
CA ARG A 189 2.81 -4.91 -8.43
C ARG A 189 2.06 -3.83 -7.66
N ILE A 190 2.62 -3.36 -6.56
CA ILE A 190 2.03 -2.28 -5.74
C ILE A 190 1.90 -1.00 -6.56
N LEU A 191 2.93 -0.61 -7.32
CA LEU A 191 2.86 0.61 -8.14
C LEU A 191 1.81 0.49 -9.25
N LYS A 192 1.67 -0.67 -9.90
CA LYS A 192 0.57 -0.95 -10.85
C LYS A 192 -0.80 -0.84 -10.19
N PHE A 193 -0.94 -1.40 -8.99
CA PHE A 193 -2.18 -1.30 -8.22
C PHE A 193 -2.50 0.15 -7.84
N ILE A 194 -1.49 0.93 -7.47
CA ILE A 194 -1.67 2.36 -7.18
C ILE A 194 -2.10 3.11 -8.45
N ALA A 195 -1.47 2.86 -9.59
CA ALA A 195 -1.79 3.53 -10.85
C ALA A 195 -3.17 3.14 -11.40
N THR A 196 -3.54 1.87 -11.32
CA THR A 196 -4.65 1.31 -12.12
C THR A 196 -5.78 0.71 -11.30
N GLY A 197 -5.62 0.61 -9.97
CA GLY A 197 -6.55 -0.06 -9.07
C GLY A 197 -6.64 -1.57 -9.31
N LYS A 198 -5.77 -2.12 -10.15
CA LYS A 198 -5.76 -3.50 -10.59
C LYS A 198 -4.40 -4.12 -10.43
#